data_AF-A0A559RB33-F1
#
_entry.id   AF-A0A559RB33-F1
#
_cell.length_a   1.000
_cell.length_b   1.000
_cell.length_c   1.000
_cell.angle_alpha   90.00
_cell.angle_beta   90.00
_cell.angle_gamma   90.00
#
_symmetry.space_group_name_H-M   'P 1'
#
loop_
_entity.id
_entity.type
_entity.pdbx_description
1 polymer ?
#
loop_
_entity_poly.entity_id
_entity_poly.type
_entity_poly.pdbx_seq_one_letter_code
_entity_poly.pdbx_strand_id
1 'polypeptide(L)'
;MTSETFSTLINNDKALHLLLNENEITGFSDFSKIDFADEAFKTYIEDQYIESFKTIYNTYAVQSTNTAKTNAFLRSTQFLATRKVIDVVAIQYHPELVKTLDVLKHAKETVDKKPENFNVPLVKNALNVTILNICNRLDSSEIIKKDKNQLIAYCLYICDVLEDISPKHYKDIYVAREDILKYLQKIDSYSASENHIYLASKKGKDNATFRGQKPILEKKVKKRGVGYYALIALGIAYFLFKLFRRMG
;
A
#
# COMPACT_ATOMS: atom_id res chain seq x y z
N MET A 1 -10.87 -16.34 -29.54
CA MET A 1 -10.13 -15.71 -30.66
C MET A 1 -8.88 -16.53 -30.96
N THR A 2 -8.32 -16.45 -32.18
CA THR A 2 -7.05 -17.11 -32.55
C THR A 2 -5.85 -16.17 -32.31
N SER A 3 -4.63 -16.71 -32.23
CA SER A 3 -3.40 -15.90 -32.06
C SER A 3 -3.20 -14.87 -33.18
N GLU A 4 -3.54 -15.22 -34.43
CA GLU A 4 -3.51 -14.29 -35.56
C GLU A 4 -4.47 -13.10 -35.35
N THR A 5 -5.66 -13.37 -34.79
CA THR A 5 -6.65 -12.32 -34.48
C THR A 5 -6.11 -11.35 -33.42
N PHE A 6 -5.39 -11.86 -32.41
CA PHE A 6 -4.78 -11.04 -31.37
C PHE A 6 -3.63 -10.17 -31.89
N SER A 7 -2.76 -10.71 -32.74
CA SER A 7 -1.69 -9.93 -33.37
C SER A 7 -2.23 -8.80 -34.23
N THR A 8 -3.29 -9.04 -35.01
CA THR A 8 -3.97 -7.98 -35.77
C THR A 8 -4.58 -6.93 -34.85
N LEU A 9 -5.20 -7.33 -33.74
CA LEU A 9 -5.75 -6.40 -32.75
C LEU A 9 -4.67 -5.49 -32.16
N ILE A 10 -3.53 -6.05 -31.77
CA ILE A 10 -2.40 -5.29 -31.20
C ILE A 10 -1.85 -4.28 -32.22
N ASN A 11 -1.69 -4.67 -33.48
CA ASN A 11 -1.09 -3.80 -34.48
C ASN A 11 -2.04 -2.73 -35.02
N ASN A 12 -3.35 -2.98 -35.01
CA ASN A 12 -4.34 -2.01 -35.47
C ASN A 12 -4.69 -0.97 -34.40
N ASP A 13 -4.51 -1.29 -33.11
CA ASP A 13 -4.72 -0.34 -32.03
C ASP A 13 -3.43 0.41 -31.68
N LYS A 14 -3.45 1.74 -31.84
CA LYS A 14 -2.26 2.58 -31.61
C LYS A 14 -1.75 2.52 -30.17
N ALA A 15 -2.63 2.44 -29.18
CA ALA A 15 -2.23 2.45 -27.78
C ALA A 15 -1.64 1.11 -27.36
N LEU A 16 -2.21 -0.01 -27.81
CA LEU A 16 -1.66 -1.35 -27.61
C LEU A 16 -0.35 -1.54 -28.36
N HIS A 17 -0.26 -1.12 -29.63
CA HIS A 17 0.98 -1.23 -30.39
C HIS A 17 2.12 -0.49 -29.69
N LEU A 18 1.87 0.75 -29.27
CA LEU A 18 2.84 1.55 -28.55
C LEU A 18 3.25 0.88 -27.23
N LEU A 19 2.27 0.37 -26.47
CA LEU A 19 2.52 -0.29 -25.19
C LEU A 19 3.33 -1.59 -25.36
N LEU A 20 2.87 -2.49 -26.22
CA LEU A 20 3.37 -3.86 -26.29
C LEU A 20 4.58 -3.98 -27.21
N ASN A 21 4.61 -3.29 -28.36
CA ASN A 21 5.69 -3.41 -29.34
C ASN A 21 6.77 -2.33 -29.18
N GLU A 22 6.38 -1.11 -28.79
CA GLU A 22 7.33 0.00 -28.61
C GLU A 22 7.72 0.21 -27.14
N ASN A 23 7.14 -0.55 -26.19
CA ASN A 23 7.41 -0.45 -24.76
C ASN A 23 7.20 0.96 -24.19
N GLU A 24 6.18 1.67 -24.70
CA GLU A 24 5.90 3.06 -24.38
C GLU A 24 4.42 3.28 -24.07
N ILE A 25 4.12 4.27 -23.22
CA ILE A 25 2.75 4.62 -22.87
C ILE A 25 2.56 6.13 -22.79
N THR A 26 1.48 6.60 -23.38
CA THR A 26 1.09 8.00 -23.23
C THR A 26 0.30 8.19 -21.94
N GLY A 27 0.44 9.36 -21.29
CA GLY A 27 -0.27 9.67 -20.05
C GLY A 27 -1.81 9.61 -20.15
N PHE A 28 -2.36 9.72 -21.36
CA PHE A 28 -3.79 9.73 -21.65
C PHE A 28 -4.29 8.45 -22.34
N SER A 29 -3.48 7.38 -22.37
CA SER A 29 -3.90 6.11 -22.96
C SER A 29 -5.09 5.55 -22.19
N ASP A 30 -6.17 5.23 -22.90
CA ASP A 30 -7.43 4.73 -22.33
C ASP A 30 -7.74 3.33 -22.88
N PHE A 31 -7.42 2.32 -22.08
CA PHE A 31 -7.67 0.91 -22.41
C PHE A 31 -9.07 0.45 -21.99
N SER A 32 -9.90 1.33 -21.41
CA SER A 32 -11.23 0.99 -20.92
C SER A 32 -12.30 0.86 -21.99
N LYS A 33 -12.08 1.51 -23.14
CA LYS A 33 -13.02 1.57 -24.27
C LYS A 33 -12.89 0.39 -25.22
N ILE A 34 -11.95 -0.51 -24.97
CA ILE A 34 -11.62 -1.58 -25.88
C ILE A 34 -11.83 -2.89 -25.14
N ASP A 35 -12.45 -3.85 -25.83
CA ASP A 35 -12.94 -5.11 -25.27
C ASP A 35 -11.79 -6.10 -25.01
N PHE A 36 -10.75 -5.65 -24.29
CA PHE A 36 -9.58 -6.43 -23.87
C PHE A 36 -9.82 -7.27 -22.63
N ALA A 37 -11.08 -7.34 -22.17
CA ALA A 37 -11.47 -8.09 -20.99
C ALA A 37 -11.34 -9.62 -21.20
N ASP A 38 -11.17 -10.10 -22.44
CA ASP A 38 -10.96 -11.50 -22.77
C ASP A 38 -9.68 -12.06 -22.11
N GLU A 39 -9.83 -13.07 -21.25
CA GLU A 39 -8.71 -13.68 -20.54
C GLU A 39 -7.72 -14.38 -21.47
N ALA A 40 -8.19 -14.92 -22.60
CA ALA A 40 -7.30 -15.54 -23.59
C ALA A 40 -6.37 -14.49 -24.24
N PHE A 41 -6.89 -13.30 -24.53
CA PHE A 41 -6.07 -12.17 -24.99
C PHE A 41 -5.05 -11.74 -23.95
N LYS A 42 -5.45 -11.53 -22.68
CA LYS A 42 -4.53 -11.13 -21.61
C LYS A 42 -3.41 -12.15 -21.40
N THR A 43 -3.74 -13.43 -21.45
CA THR A 43 -2.76 -14.53 -21.36
C THR A 43 -1.80 -14.51 -22.55
N TYR A 44 -2.30 -14.22 -23.75
CA TYR A 44 -1.48 -14.12 -24.96
C TYR A 44 -0.43 -12.99 -24.87
N ILE A 45 -0.80 -11.82 -24.34
CA ILE A 45 0.10 -10.66 -24.23
C ILE A 45 0.94 -10.64 -22.95
N GLU A 46 0.76 -11.62 -22.05
CA GLU A 46 1.24 -11.55 -20.67
C GLU A 46 2.73 -11.23 -20.54
N ASP A 47 3.58 -12.01 -21.20
CA ASP A 47 5.04 -11.85 -21.08
C ASP A 47 5.52 -10.56 -21.75
N GLN A 48 4.94 -10.20 -22.90
CA GLN A 48 5.23 -8.94 -23.60
C GLN A 48 4.84 -7.74 -22.74
N TYR A 49 3.67 -7.78 -22.10
CA TYR A 49 3.19 -6.71 -21.23
C TYR A 49 4.05 -6.57 -19.96
N ILE A 50 4.58 -7.67 -19.42
CA ILE A 50 5.58 -7.64 -18.33
C ILE A 50 6.90 -7.01 -18.79
N GLU A 51 7.34 -7.28 -20.02
CA GLU A 51 8.53 -6.64 -20.58
C GLU A 51 8.35 -5.13 -20.73
N SER A 52 7.23 -4.71 -21.31
CA SER A 52 6.86 -3.30 -21.44
C SER A 52 6.79 -2.61 -20.08
N PHE A 53 6.20 -3.27 -19.07
CA PHE A 53 6.20 -2.78 -17.70
C PHE A 53 7.61 -2.48 -17.19
N LYS A 54 8.52 -3.46 -17.28
CA LYS A 54 9.89 -3.33 -16.76
C LYS A 54 10.62 -2.16 -17.44
N THR A 55 10.45 -2.02 -18.74
CA THR A 55 11.04 -0.93 -19.52
C THR A 55 10.50 0.43 -19.11
N ILE A 56 9.18 0.56 -19.01
CA ILE A 56 8.50 1.79 -18.58
C ILE A 56 8.87 2.15 -17.14
N TYR A 57 8.86 1.18 -16.22
CA TYR A 57 9.21 1.38 -14.82
C TYR A 57 10.66 1.88 -14.67
N ASN A 58 11.61 1.21 -15.32
CA ASN A 58 13.02 1.60 -15.24
C ASN A 58 13.26 3.00 -15.82
N THR A 59 12.67 3.30 -16.97
CA THR A 59 12.82 4.61 -17.64
C THR A 59 12.16 5.74 -16.85
N TYR A 60 10.94 5.51 -16.36
CA TYR A 60 10.09 6.59 -15.86
C TYR A 60 9.98 6.67 -14.34
N ALA A 61 9.97 5.54 -13.63
CA ALA A 61 9.99 5.55 -12.16
C ALA A 61 11.40 5.79 -11.61
N VAL A 62 12.40 5.10 -12.17
CA VAL A 62 13.76 5.08 -11.60
C VAL A 62 14.63 6.21 -12.14
N GLN A 63 14.65 6.43 -13.46
CA GLN A 63 15.61 7.35 -14.09
C GLN A 63 15.12 8.79 -14.18
N SER A 64 13.88 9.01 -14.67
CA SER A 64 13.37 10.36 -14.96
C SER A 64 12.39 10.92 -13.94
N THR A 65 11.94 10.11 -12.97
CA THR A 65 10.92 10.45 -11.96
C THR A 65 9.59 10.95 -12.56
N ASN A 66 9.33 10.65 -13.84
CA ASN A 66 8.09 11.02 -14.49
C ASN A 66 6.97 10.04 -14.10
N THR A 67 6.21 10.42 -13.09
CA THR A 67 5.12 9.59 -12.55
C THR A 67 3.90 9.50 -13.47
N ALA A 68 3.78 10.33 -14.52
CA ALA A 68 2.60 10.31 -15.37
C ALA A 68 2.48 9.01 -16.18
N LYS A 69 3.60 8.53 -16.72
CA LYS A 69 3.66 7.30 -17.53
C LYS A 69 3.51 6.04 -16.67
N THR A 70 4.15 6.01 -15.50
CA THR A 70 4.00 4.92 -14.55
C THR A 70 2.56 4.83 -14.03
N ASN A 71 1.92 5.97 -13.77
CA ASN A 71 0.50 6.01 -13.42
C ASN A 71 -0.42 5.60 -14.56
N ALA A 72 -0.08 5.92 -15.81
CA ALA A 72 -0.84 5.43 -16.97
C ALA A 72 -0.74 3.90 -17.09
N PHE A 73 0.44 3.34 -16.85
CA PHE A 73 0.64 1.89 -16.83
C PHE A 73 -0.15 1.22 -15.71
N LEU A 74 -0.07 1.74 -14.47
CA LEU A 74 -0.86 1.19 -13.36
C LEU A 74 -2.37 1.20 -13.65
N ARG A 75 -2.89 2.20 -14.38
CA ARG A 75 -4.30 2.20 -14.79
C ARG A 75 -4.61 1.15 -15.86
N SER A 76 -3.66 0.84 -16.75
CA SER A 76 -3.89 -0.16 -17.79
C SER A 76 -3.98 -1.58 -17.26
N THR A 77 -3.42 -1.87 -16.06
CA THR A 77 -3.50 -3.20 -15.47
C THR A 77 -4.93 -3.66 -15.20
N GLN A 78 -5.86 -2.73 -14.92
CA GLN A 78 -7.28 -3.06 -14.75
C GLN A 78 -7.88 -3.77 -15.98
N PHE A 79 -7.37 -3.45 -17.17
CA PHE A 79 -7.92 -3.92 -18.44
C PHE A 79 -7.07 -5.02 -19.08
N LEU A 80 -5.75 -4.98 -18.89
CA LEU A 80 -4.81 -5.82 -19.64
C LEU A 80 -4.11 -6.88 -18.79
N ALA A 81 -4.10 -6.76 -17.46
CA ALA A 81 -3.30 -7.63 -16.61
C ALA A 81 -4.03 -8.94 -16.28
N THR A 82 -3.30 -10.05 -16.38
CA THR A 82 -3.62 -11.28 -15.66
C THR A 82 -3.21 -11.16 -14.18
N ARG A 83 -3.58 -12.12 -13.35
CA ARG A 83 -3.12 -12.18 -11.95
C ARG A 83 -1.58 -12.23 -11.83
N LYS A 84 -0.90 -12.96 -12.71
CA LYS A 84 0.57 -13.07 -12.72
C LYS A 84 1.22 -11.71 -13.00
N VAL A 85 0.68 -10.95 -13.97
CA VAL A 85 1.14 -9.58 -14.24
C VAL A 85 0.99 -8.70 -13.00
N ILE A 86 -0.19 -8.74 -12.35
CA ILE A 86 -0.43 -7.96 -11.13
C ILE A 86 0.60 -8.28 -10.05
N ASP A 87 0.90 -9.55 -9.80
CA ASP A 87 1.87 -9.93 -8.76
C ASP A 87 3.29 -9.46 -9.09
N VAL A 88 3.72 -9.53 -10.36
CA VAL A 88 5.03 -9.01 -10.80
C VAL A 88 5.11 -7.49 -10.61
N VAL A 89 4.08 -6.76 -11.04
CA VAL A 89 4.01 -5.30 -10.90
C VAL A 89 3.96 -4.90 -9.42
N ALA A 90 3.20 -5.65 -8.61
CA ALA A 90 3.08 -5.44 -7.18
C ALA A 90 4.42 -5.57 -6.45
N ILE A 91 5.23 -6.61 -6.75
CA ILE A 91 6.56 -6.79 -6.15
C ILE A 91 7.45 -5.58 -6.44
N GLN A 92 7.37 -5.04 -7.65
CA GLN A 92 8.21 -3.91 -8.07
C GLN A 92 7.82 -2.59 -7.38
N TYR A 93 6.51 -2.35 -7.18
CA TYR A 93 6.01 -1.15 -6.51
C TYR A 93 5.92 -1.27 -4.99
N HIS A 94 6.00 -2.47 -4.43
CA HIS A 94 5.91 -2.71 -2.99
C HIS A 94 6.86 -1.82 -2.15
N PRO A 95 8.14 -1.61 -2.52
CA PRO A 95 9.02 -0.72 -1.79
C PRO A 95 8.54 0.74 -1.69
N GLU A 96 7.79 1.22 -2.68
CA GLU A 96 7.22 2.58 -2.66
C GLU A 96 6.08 2.68 -1.64
N LEU A 97 5.21 1.68 -1.58
CA LEU A 97 4.16 1.58 -0.57
C LEU A 97 4.74 1.48 0.85
N VAL A 98 5.80 0.69 1.05
CA VAL A 98 6.49 0.56 2.34
C VAL A 98 7.06 1.91 2.81
N LYS A 99 7.68 2.69 1.91
CA LYS A 99 8.16 4.03 2.25
C LYS A 99 7.03 4.94 2.72
N THR A 100 5.88 4.89 2.06
CA THR A 100 4.69 5.66 2.48
C THR A 100 4.18 5.20 3.84
N LEU A 101 4.16 3.89 4.12
CA LEU A 101 3.81 3.36 5.43
C LEU A 101 4.76 3.84 6.54
N ASP A 102 6.06 3.90 6.27
CA ASP A 102 7.04 4.41 7.24
C ASP A 102 6.82 5.89 7.54
N VAL A 103 6.50 6.70 6.52
CA VAL A 103 6.12 8.11 6.71
C VAL A 103 4.86 8.23 7.59
N LEU A 104 3.83 7.45 7.29
CA LEU A 104 2.57 7.48 8.04
C LEU A 104 2.74 6.97 9.48
N LYS A 105 3.60 5.97 9.68
CA LYS A 105 3.96 5.49 11.02
C LYS A 105 4.67 6.58 11.83
N HIS A 106 5.62 7.30 11.23
CA HIS A 106 6.28 8.40 11.90
C HIS A 106 5.32 9.57 12.18
N ALA A 107 4.41 9.86 11.25
CA ALA A 107 3.36 10.86 11.43
C ALA A 107 2.42 10.47 12.57
N LYS A 108 2.03 9.20 12.67
CA LYS A 108 1.29 8.64 13.80
C LYS A 108 2.03 8.88 15.12
N GLU A 109 3.31 8.52 15.21
CA GLU A 109 4.11 8.73 16.42
C GLU A 109 4.24 10.22 16.81
N THR A 110 4.19 11.12 15.81
CA THR A 110 4.23 12.56 16.01
C THR A 110 2.91 13.05 16.60
N VAL A 111 1.76 12.66 16.03
CA VAL A 111 0.45 13.09 16.53
C VAL A 111 0.14 12.52 17.91
N ASP A 112 0.68 11.34 18.26
CA ASP A 112 0.58 10.77 19.60
C ASP A 112 1.29 11.61 20.68
N LYS A 113 2.37 12.30 20.31
CA LYS A 113 3.22 13.05 21.26
C LYS A 113 2.91 14.53 21.28
N LYS A 114 2.80 15.13 20.09
CA LYS A 114 2.64 16.57 19.88
C LYS A 114 2.00 16.82 18.51
N PRO A 115 0.66 16.75 18.41
CA PRO A 115 -0.03 16.87 17.13
C PRO A 115 0.16 18.22 16.42
N GLU A 116 0.56 19.27 17.14
CA GLU A 116 0.95 20.56 16.55
C GLU A 116 2.22 20.48 15.68
N ASN A 117 3.04 19.43 15.86
CA ASN A 117 4.25 19.19 15.06
C ASN A 117 3.97 18.35 13.81
N PHE A 118 2.70 18.07 13.48
CA PHE A 118 2.34 17.26 12.32
C PHE A 118 2.90 17.85 11.02
N ASN A 119 3.73 17.07 10.32
CA ASN A 119 4.39 17.49 9.09
C ASN A 119 3.46 17.33 7.88
N VAL A 120 2.61 18.34 7.65
CA VAL A 120 1.62 18.36 6.56
C VAL A 120 2.26 18.10 5.18
N PRO A 121 3.33 18.80 4.76
CA PRO A 121 3.94 18.55 3.44
C PRO A 121 4.42 17.10 3.26
N LEU A 122 5.05 16.52 4.29
CA LEU A 122 5.58 15.17 4.22
C LEU A 122 4.47 14.14 3.99
N VAL A 123 3.37 14.25 4.75
CA VAL A 123 2.24 13.32 4.62
C VAL A 123 1.51 13.50 3.29
N LYS A 124 1.30 14.74 2.83
CA LYS A 124 0.69 15.02 1.52
C LYS A 124 1.52 14.45 0.36
N ASN A 125 2.84 14.56 0.42
CA ASN A 125 3.72 14.02 -0.61
C ASN A 125 3.75 12.48 -0.61
N ALA A 126 3.63 11.86 0.56
CA ALA A 126 3.54 10.40 0.68
C ALA A 126 2.20 9.86 0.16
N LEU A 127 1.09 10.56 0.41
CA LEU A 127 -0.25 10.22 -0.08
C LEU A 127 -0.51 10.78 -1.49
N ASN A 128 0.32 10.38 -2.45
CA ASN A 128 0.22 10.84 -3.83
C ASN A 128 -0.62 9.89 -4.73
N VAL A 129 -0.80 10.30 -5.99
CA VAL A 129 -1.58 9.57 -7.00
C VAL A 129 -0.98 8.20 -7.32
N THR A 130 0.34 8.05 -7.26
CA THR A 130 1.00 6.76 -7.51
C THR A 130 0.64 5.74 -6.43
N ILE A 131 0.73 6.12 -5.16
CA ILE A 131 0.28 5.26 -4.05
C ILE A 131 -1.19 4.90 -4.18
N LEU A 132 -2.03 5.86 -4.60
CA LEU A 132 -3.45 5.60 -4.80
C LEU A 132 -3.68 4.55 -5.89
N ASN A 133 -2.97 4.66 -7.01
CA ASN A 133 -3.04 3.67 -8.08
C ASN A 133 -2.48 2.31 -7.64
N ILE A 134 -1.41 2.25 -6.85
CA ILE A 134 -0.91 0.99 -6.29
C ILE A 134 -2.00 0.30 -5.46
N CYS A 135 -2.62 1.02 -4.52
CA CYS A 135 -3.67 0.49 -3.64
C CYS A 135 -4.91 0.00 -4.41
N ASN A 136 -5.31 0.70 -5.47
CA ASN A 136 -6.54 0.39 -6.20
C ASN A 136 -6.33 -0.65 -7.30
N ARG A 137 -5.21 -0.57 -8.02
CA ARG A 137 -4.98 -1.35 -9.24
C ARG A 137 -4.31 -2.70 -8.97
N LEU A 138 -3.67 -2.85 -7.82
CA LEU A 138 -2.93 -4.06 -7.44
C LEU A 138 -3.55 -4.76 -6.22
N ASP A 139 -4.80 -4.44 -5.86
CA ASP A 139 -5.49 -4.94 -4.65
C ASP A 139 -5.71 -6.47 -4.63
N SER A 140 -5.65 -7.12 -5.80
CA SER A 140 -5.71 -8.58 -5.89
C SER A 140 -4.41 -9.28 -5.48
N SER A 141 -3.31 -8.52 -5.31
CA SER A 141 -2.06 -9.04 -4.77
C SER A 141 -2.06 -8.97 -3.24
N GLU A 142 -1.79 -10.11 -2.59
CA GLU A 142 -1.80 -10.23 -1.13
C GLU A 142 -0.78 -9.29 -0.44
N ILE A 143 0.37 -9.05 -1.09
CA ILE A 143 1.41 -8.15 -0.55
C ILE A 143 0.95 -6.70 -0.50
N ILE A 144 0.17 -6.25 -1.50
CA ILE A 144 -0.36 -4.89 -1.56
C ILE A 144 -1.57 -4.77 -0.64
N LYS A 145 -2.48 -5.73 -0.67
CA LYS A 145 -3.72 -5.72 0.10
C LYS A 145 -3.49 -5.52 1.60
N LYS A 146 -2.50 -6.24 2.15
CA LYS A 146 -2.15 -6.11 3.57
C LYS A 146 -1.65 -4.70 3.91
N ASP A 147 -0.76 -4.17 3.09
CA ASP A 147 -0.11 -2.88 3.34
C ASP A 147 -1.03 -1.70 3.03
N LYS A 148 -1.94 -1.84 2.06
CA LYS A 148 -3.08 -0.94 1.82
C LYS A 148 -3.97 -0.82 3.06
N ASN A 149 -4.35 -1.94 3.67
CA ASN A 149 -5.16 -1.91 4.89
C ASN A 149 -4.42 -1.21 6.05
N GLN A 150 -3.11 -1.40 6.15
CA GLN A 150 -2.28 -0.71 7.14
C GLN A 150 -2.19 0.80 6.87
N LEU A 151 -2.10 1.21 5.59
CA LEU A 151 -2.13 2.60 5.16
C LEU A 151 -3.44 3.26 5.58
N ILE A 152 -4.58 2.62 5.27
CA ILE A 152 -5.91 3.10 5.66
C ILE A 152 -5.99 3.27 7.18
N ALA A 153 -5.52 2.28 7.95
CA ALA A 153 -5.52 2.33 9.40
C ALA A 153 -4.68 3.49 9.97
N TYR A 154 -3.49 3.74 9.44
CA TYR A 154 -2.67 4.87 9.88
C TYR A 154 -3.30 6.22 9.52
N CYS A 155 -3.84 6.36 8.32
CA CYS A 155 -4.52 7.59 7.91
C CYS A 155 -5.73 7.89 8.79
N LEU A 156 -6.61 6.91 9.04
CA LEU A 156 -7.77 7.06 9.92
C LEU A 156 -7.36 7.44 11.35
N TYR A 157 -6.30 6.80 11.87
CA TYR A 157 -5.79 7.11 13.20
C TYR A 157 -5.28 8.55 13.28
N ILE A 158 -4.49 9.00 12.30
CA ILE A 158 -4.02 10.38 12.22
C ILE A 158 -5.23 11.33 12.18
N CYS A 159 -6.25 11.04 11.39
CA CYS A 159 -7.45 11.87 11.30
C CYS A 159 -8.24 11.95 12.62
N ASP A 160 -8.35 10.86 13.38
CA ASP A 160 -9.02 10.84 14.70
C ASP A 160 -8.26 11.70 15.71
N VAL A 161 -6.92 11.59 15.76
CA VAL A 161 -6.10 12.42 16.68
C VAL A 161 -6.13 13.90 16.30
N LEU A 162 -6.11 14.22 15.00
CA LEU A 162 -6.11 15.60 14.53
C LEU A 162 -7.50 16.26 14.59
N GLU A 163 -8.58 15.52 14.87
CA GLU A 163 -9.93 16.08 14.99
C GLU A 163 -10.06 17.10 16.13
N ASP A 164 -9.34 16.87 17.23
CA ASP A 164 -9.39 17.71 18.43
C ASP A 164 -8.48 18.97 18.32
N ILE A 165 -7.72 19.12 17.23
CA ILE A 165 -6.84 20.28 17.01
C ILE A 165 -7.66 21.51 16.64
N SER A 166 -7.47 22.62 17.36
CA SER A 166 -8.19 23.87 17.10
C SER A 166 -7.85 24.47 15.73
N PRO A 167 -8.82 24.60 14.80
CA PRO A 167 -8.58 25.17 13.47
C PRO A 167 -8.24 26.67 13.52
N LYS A 168 -8.55 27.35 14.63
CA LYS A 168 -8.19 28.76 14.85
C LYS A 168 -6.68 28.97 14.91
N HIS A 169 -5.95 27.99 15.45
CA HIS A 169 -4.51 28.08 15.67
C HIS A 169 -3.70 27.24 14.68
N TYR A 170 -4.29 26.16 14.15
CA TYR A 170 -3.61 25.19 13.30
C TYR A 170 -4.41 24.86 12.04
N LYS A 171 -4.75 25.89 11.27
CA LYS A 171 -5.57 25.77 10.04
C LYS A 171 -5.03 24.73 9.05
N ASP A 172 -3.72 24.70 8.83
CA ASP A 172 -3.11 23.81 7.84
C ASP A 172 -3.21 22.33 8.24
N ILE A 173 -3.16 22.04 9.55
CA ILE A 173 -3.33 20.69 10.10
C ILE A 173 -4.78 20.23 9.93
N TYR A 174 -5.74 21.12 10.20
CA TYR A 174 -7.16 20.84 9.97
C TYR A 174 -7.43 20.56 8.48
N VAL A 175 -6.89 21.37 7.57
CA VAL A 175 -7.03 21.14 6.12
C VAL A 175 -6.38 19.81 5.71
N ALA A 176 -5.22 19.47 6.28
CA ALA A 176 -4.56 18.21 6.00
C ALA A 176 -5.39 17.00 6.43
N ARG A 177 -6.09 17.07 7.58
CA ARG A 177 -7.04 16.04 8.01
C ARG A 177 -8.13 15.81 6.96
N GLU A 178 -8.75 16.88 6.47
CA GLU A 178 -9.79 16.81 5.43
C GLU A 178 -9.26 16.23 4.12
N ASP A 179 -8.04 16.61 3.73
CA ASP A 179 -7.39 16.08 2.52
C ASP A 179 -7.06 14.59 2.63
N ILE A 180 -6.64 14.13 3.82
CA ILE A 180 -6.41 12.69 4.09
C ILE A 180 -7.74 11.93 4.01
N LEU A 181 -8.82 12.44 4.59
CA LEU A 181 -10.15 11.81 4.51
C LEU A 181 -10.64 11.70 3.06
N LYS A 182 -10.46 12.76 2.27
CA LYS A 182 -10.77 12.74 0.82
C LYS A 182 -9.88 11.78 0.05
N TYR A 183 -8.62 11.60 0.45
CA TYR A 183 -7.73 10.60 -0.13
C TYR A 183 -8.24 9.19 0.13
N LEU A 184 -8.62 8.88 1.38
CA LEU A 184 -9.17 7.57 1.76
C LEU A 184 -10.43 7.22 0.98
N GLN A 185 -11.32 8.18 0.74
CA GLN A 185 -12.53 7.99 -0.08
C GLN A 185 -12.25 7.57 -1.53
N LYS A 186 -11.02 7.76 -2.02
CA LYS A 186 -10.62 7.33 -3.37
C LYS A 186 -10.03 5.92 -3.38
N ILE A 187 -9.74 5.32 -2.22
CA ILE A 187 -9.20 3.97 -2.17
C ILE A 187 -10.33 2.97 -2.39
N ASP A 188 -10.22 2.15 -3.44
CA ASP A 188 -11.18 1.08 -3.73
C ASP A 188 -11.22 0.14 -2.52
N SER A 189 -12.40 -0.34 -2.12
CA SER A 189 -12.64 -1.13 -0.88
C SER A 189 -12.67 -0.36 0.44
N TYR A 190 -12.33 0.93 0.49
CA TYR A 190 -12.58 1.72 1.69
C TYR A 190 -14.06 2.13 1.76
N SER A 191 -14.73 1.76 2.84
CA SER A 191 -16.04 2.30 3.19
C SER A 191 -15.98 3.03 4.53
N ALA A 192 -16.48 4.27 4.56
CA ALA A 192 -16.56 5.05 5.80
C ALA A 192 -17.43 4.37 6.87
N SER A 193 -18.40 3.51 6.47
CA SER A 193 -19.20 2.71 7.41
C SER A 193 -18.40 1.60 8.10
N GLU A 194 -17.22 1.27 7.59
CA GLU A 194 -16.33 0.20 8.05
C GLU A 194 -15.12 0.72 8.82
N ASN A 195 -15.10 2.00 9.22
CA ASN A 195 -14.00 2.59 9.99
C ASN A 195 -13.65 1.80 11.26
N HIS A 196 -14.63 1.13 11.86
CA HIS A 196 -14.47 0.27 13.04
C HIS A 196 -13.58 -0.98 12.80
N ILE A 197 -13.37 -1.39 11.55
CA ILE A 197 -12.46 -2.50 11.18
C ILE A 197 -10.99 -2.08 11.35
N TYR A 198 -10.72 -0.78 11.13
CA TYR A 198 -9.38 -0.22 11.08
C TYR A 198 -8.94 0.43 12.40
N LEU A 199 -9.88 0.96 13.18
CA LEU A 199 -9.62 1.60 14.47
C LEU A 199 -9.90 0.63 15.62
N ALA A 200 -9.01 0.57 16.61
CA ALA A 200 -9.34 -0.12 17.86
C ALA A 200 -10.43 0.67 18.59
N SER A 201 -11.44 -0.05 19.10
CA SER A 201 -12.52 0.52 19.92
C SER A 201 -11.92 1.47 20.98
N LYS A 202 -12.36 2.74 20.95
CA LYS A 202 -12.00 3.76 21.94
C LYS A 202 -12.20 3.15 23.32
N LYS A 203 -11.11 2.93 24.06
CA LYS A 203 -11.21 2.63 25.49
C LYS A 203 -11.68 3.90 26.20
N GLY A 204 -12.99 4.08 26.28
CA GLY A 204 -13.60 5.09 27.14
C GLY A 204 -14.88 5.69 26.55
N LYS A 205 -15.99 5.40 27.24
CA LYS A 205 -17.35 5.88 27.02
C LYS A 205 -18.01 5.37 25.74
N ASP A 206 -18.46 4.11 25.79
CA ASP A 206 -19.88 3.80 25.64
C ASP A 206 -20.13 2.32 25.91
N ASN A 207 -21.08 2.06 26.81
CA ASN A 207 -21.61 0.73 27.07
C ASN A 207 -22.49 0.33 25.88
N ALA A 208 -21.94 -0.41 24.92
CA ALA A 208 -22.75 -1.25 24.03
C ALA A 208 -21.94 -2.45 23.56
N THR A 209 -22.44 -3.62 23.94
CA THR A 209 -22.06 -4.94 23.43
C THR A 209 -22.03 -4.99 21.91
N PHE A 210 -20.84 -4.93 21.31
CA PHE A 210 -20.62 -5.34 19.93
C PHE A 210 -19.59 -6.48 19.90
N ARG A 211 -20.08 -7.71 19.76
CA ARG A 211 -19.25 -8.87 19.39
C ARG A 211 -18.99 -8.78 17.88
N GLY A 212 -18.01 -7.97 17.50
CA GLY A 212 -17.48 -7.87 16.14
C GLY A 212 -15.98 -8.09 16.15
N GLN A 213 -15.45 -8.59 15.03
CA GLN A 213 -14.06 -9.04 14.84
C GLN A 213 -13.01 -8.04 15.36
N LYS A 214 -11.87 -8.57 15.82
CA LYS A 214 -10.80 -7.75 16.41
C LYS A 214 -10.26 -6.75 15.37
N PRO A 215 -10.06 -5.49 15.76
CA PRO A 215 -9.44 -4.46 14.91
C PRO A 215 -8.04 -4.92 14.45
N ILE A 216 -7.66 -4.54 13.23
CA ILE A 216 -6.42 -5.00 12.56
C ILE A 216 -5.14 -4.44 13.21
N LEU A 217 -5.25 -3.51 14.17
CA LEU A 217 -4.09 -2.94 14.84
C LEU A 217 -3.26 -4.02 15.54
N GLU A 218 -2.00 -4.09 15.09
CA GLU A 218 -0.90 -4.91 15.57
C GLU A 218 -1.21 -5.65 16.88
N LYS A 219 -1.38 -6.97 16.79
CA LYS A 219 -1.03 -7.83 17.92
C LYS A 219 0.38 -7.40 18.31
N LYS A 220 0.54 -6.77 19.48
CA LYS A 220 1.84 -6.70 20.18
C LYS A 220 2.28 -8.14 20.41
N VAL A 221 2.87 -8.77 19.40
CA VAL A 221 3.76 -9.89 19.62
C VAL A 221 4.94 -9.24 20.30
N LYS A 222 4.99 -9.32 21.63
CA LYS A 222 6.25 -9.16 22.35
C LYS A 222 7.20 -10.19 21.75
N LYS A 223 7.93 -9.81 20.70
CA LYS A 223 9.16 -10.51 20.31
C LYS A 223 10.04 -10.37 21.54
N ARG A 224 10.03 -11.40 22.39
CA ARG A 224 11.05 -11.59 23.41
C ARG A 224 12.35 -11.63 22.63
N GLY A 225 13.06 -10.50 22.60
CA GLY A 225 14.28 -10.35 21.83
C GLY A 225 15.29 -11.40 22.24
N VAL A 226 16.25 -11.69 21.35
CA VAL A 226 17.32 -12.67 21.54
C VAL A 226 18.02 -12.53 22.92
N GLY A 227 18.05 -11.31 23.50
CA GLY A 227 18.54 -11.06 24.86
C GLY A 227 17.76 -11.75 26.00
N TYR A 228 16.46 -12.01 25.85
CA TYR A 228 15.67 -12.73 26.87
C TYR A 228 16.06 -14.21 26.93
N TYR A 229 16.32 -14.83 25.79
CA TYR A 229 16.80 -16.22 25.73
C TYR A 229 18.26 -16.34 26.17
N ALA A 230 19.09 -15.33 25.89
CA ALA A 230 20.46 -15.26 26.40
C ALA A 230 20.50 -15.16 27.94
N LEU A 231 19.61 -14.37 28.55
CA LEU A 231 19.51 -14.26 30.01
C LEU A 231 19.00 -15.55 30.66
N ILE A 232 18.05 -16.25 30.03
CA ILE A 232 17.59 -17.57 30.51
C ILE A 232 18.72 -18.60 30.38
N ALA A 233 19.44 -18.62 29.27
CA ALA A 233 20.56 -19.54 29.06
C ALA A 233 21.70 -19.31 30.07
N LEU A 234 22.05 -18.04 30.35
CA LEU A 234 23.03 -17.68 31.38
C LEU A 234 22.54 -18.07 32.79
N GLY A 235 21.26 -17.88 33.09
CA GLY A 235 20.67 -18.32 34.36
C GLY A 235 20.73 -19.83 34.56
N ILE A 236 20.42 -20.60 33.52
CA ILE A 236 20.51 -22.08 33.54
C ILE A 236 21.97 -22.54 33.67
N ALA A 237 22.90 -21.93 32.93
CA ALA A 237 24.33 -22.25 33.01
C ALA A 237 24.91 -21.97 34.41
N TYR A 238 24.54 -20.84 35.02
CA TYR A 238 24.96 -20.50 36.38
C TYR A 238 24.37 -21.48 37.42
N PHE A 239 23.11 -21.88 37.26
CA PHE A 239 22.46 -22.84 38.14
C PHE A 239 23.11 -24.23 38.06
N LEU A 240 23.42 -24.71 36.85
CA LEU A 240 24.12 -25.97 36.63
C LEU A 240 25.54 -25.93 37.21
N PHE A 241 26.30 -24.85 36.98
CA PHE A 241 27.63 -24.68 37.57
C PHE A 241 27.60 -24.74 39.10
N LYS A 242 26.58 -24.11 39.72
CA LYS A 242 26.41 -24.12 41.18
C LYS A 242 26.02 -25.50 41.73
N LEU A 243 25.28 -26.30 40.96
CA LEU A 243 24.92 -27.68 41.30
C LEU A 243 26.14 -28.60 41.21
N PHE A 244 26.92 -28.53 40.14
CA PHE A 244 28.13 -29.35 39.98
C PHE A 244 29.20 -29.01 41.01
N ARG A 245 29.33 -27.73 41.40
CA ARG A 245 30.27 -27.31 42.47
C ARG A 245 29.85 -27.79 43.88
N ARG A 246 28.62 -28.25 44.07
CA ARG A 246 28.14 -28.82 45.35
C ARG A 246 28.28 -30.35 45.42
N MET A 247 28.59 -31.00 44.31
CA MET A 247 28.66 -32.47 44.21
C MET A 247 30.10 -33.02 44.04
N GLY A 248 31.10 -32.15 43.99
CA GLY A 248 32.53 -32.51 44.05
C GLY A 248 33.17 -31.86 45.26
#